data_AF-A0A518C1Z7-F1
#
_entry.id   AF-A0A518C1Z7-F1
#
_cell.length_a   1.000
_cell.length_b   1.000
_cell.length_c   1.000
_cell.angle_alpha   90.00
_cell.angle_beta   90.00
_cell.angle_gamma   90.00
#
_symmetry.space_group_name_H-M   'P 1'
#
loop_
_entity.id
_entity.type
_entity.pdbx_description
1 polymer ?
#
loop_
_entity_poly.entity_id
_entity_poly.type
_entity_poly.pdbx_seq_one_letter_code
_entity_poly.pdbx_strand_id
1 'polypeptide(L)'
;MSGSPANNTYLWLGGISAVIIVALAGVLFGQMRFIAQQNHQLMIENQRIEIQLDQLKTRFDMHGAQVVAKLDSGLPLVSAADYRTLNIQDELKGPIMGALIRQLKDDRFFVKLNGLTGLAAMAPDLGRREIFAPMVVPAVIPTLKDERLRVWGMSVLNQYQRHAAAAAPMVLETCDATRWIRVTSSIKDARIMDPQCDYMPLLIRHIEQSEDDWKITLVRLQHGFTDEEVLQAYEGALEQASNEKLKRRYSGIVRYLKNQPPTGSAPPPPRSVESYIEED
;
A
#
# COMPACT_ATOMS: atom_id res chain seq x y z
N MET A 1 -51.50 -34.56 -90.84
CA MET A 1 -50.63 -33.50 -90.30
C MET A 1 -50.82 -33.48 -88.79
N SER A 2 -49.73 -33.69 -88.05
CA SER A 2 -49.68 -33.93 -86.61
C SER A 2 -49.98 -32.66 -85.79
N GLY A 3 -51.02 -32.70 -84.98
CA GLY A 3 -51.25 -31.74 -83.90
C GLY A 3 -50.53 -32.23 -82.65
N SER A 4 -49.41 -31.60 -82.32
CA SER A 4 -48.54 -31.92 -81.17
C SER A 4 -49.29 -31.80 -79.83
N PRO A 5 -49.33 -32.84 -78.97
CA PRO A 5 -49.93 -32.77 -77.63
C PRO A 5 -48.96 -32.17 -76.60
N ALA A 6 -48.12 -31.22 -77.00
CA ALA A 6 -47.08 -30.66 -76.13
C ALA A 6 -47.54 -29.43 -75.30
N ASN A 7 -48.66 -28.78 -75.60
CA ASN A 7 -48.96 -27.46 -75.01
C ASN A 7 -49.69 -27.47 -73.65
N ASN A 8 -50.32 -28.56 -73.22
CA ASN A 8 -51.05 -28.58 -71.94
C ASN A 8 -50.20 -28.96 -70.72
N THR A 9 -49.09 -29.66 -70.92
CA THR A 9 -48.20 -30.07 -69.83
C THR A 9 -47.40 -28.88 -69.27
N TYR A 10 -46.99 -27.94 -70.12
CA TYR A 10 -46.26 -26.73 -69.69
C TYR A 10 -47.14 -25.71 -68.96
N LEU A 11 -48.43 -25.61 -69.30
CA LEU A 11 -49.39 -24.74 -68.60
C LEU A 11 -49.71 -25.25 -67.18
N TRP A 12 -49.80 -26.58 -67.00
CA TRP A 12 -50.05 -27.19 -65.69
C TRP A 12 -48.81 -27.15 -64.78
N LEU A 13 -47.62 -27.45 -65.32
CA LEU A 13 -46.36 -27.31 -64.59
C LEU A 13 -46.03 -25.84 -64.26
N GLY A 14 -46.33 -24.92 -65.18
CA GLY A 14 -46.22 -23.47 -64.96
C GLY A 14 -47.15 -22.97 -63.85
N GLY A 15 -48.41 -23.41 -63.84
CA GLY A 15 -49.38 -23.08 -62.80
C GLY A 15 -48.98 -23.57 -61.40
N ILE A 16 -48.53 -24.83 -61.29
CA ILE A 16 -48.05 -25.38 -60.01
C ILE A 16 -46.79 -24.63 -59.54
N SER A 17 -45.85 -24.34 -60.44
CA SER A 17 -44.63 -23.60 -60.09
C SER A 17 -44.95 -22.19 -59.58
N ALA A 18 -45.92 -21.49 -60.20
CA ALA A 18 -46.35 -20.17 -59.75
C ALA A 18 -46.98 -20.20 -58.35
N VAL A 19 -47.82 -21.22 -58.06
CA VAL A 19 -48.44 -21.38 -56.73
C VAL A 19 -47.39 -21.68 -55.66
N ILE A 20 -46.42 -22.55 -55.94
CA ILE A 20 -45.33 -22.85 -55.00
C ILE A 20 -44.46 -21.61 -54.75
N ILE A 21 -44.12 -20.85 -55.79
CA ILE A 21 -43.35 -19.60 -55.65
C ILE A 21 -44.09 -18.58 -54.79
N VAL A 22 -45.40 -18.40 -54.99
CA VAL A 22 -46.22 -17.49 -54.17
C VAL A 22 -46.31 -17.95 -52.72
N ALA A 23 -46.47 -19.27 -52.49
CA ALA A 23 -46.49 -19.83 -51.13
C ALA A 23 -45.15 -19.63 -50.41
N LEU A 24 -44.03 -19.91 -51.07
CA LEU A 24 -42.68 -19.68 -50.53
C LEU A 24 -42.40 -18.20 -50.28
N ALA A 25 -42.80 -17.32 -51.20
CA ALA A 25 -42.68 -15.87 -51.04
C ALA A 25 -43.51 -15.37 -49.85
N GLY A 26 -44.71 -15.92 -49.63
CA GLY A 26 -45.56 -15.62 -48.47
C GLY A 26 -44.91 -16.04 -47.14
N VAL A 27 -44.33 -17.25 -47.08
CA VAL A 27 -43.60 -17.73 -45.89
C VAL A 27 -42.36 -16.88 -45.62
N LEU A 28 -41.55 -16.58 -46.66
CA LEU A 28 -40.37 -15.72 -46.54
C LEU A 28 -40.74 -14.30 -46.09
N PHE A 29 -41.82 -13.73 -46.62
CA PHE A 29 -42.31 -12.42 -46.21
C PHE A 29 -42.79 -12.42 -44.75
N GLY A 30 -43.51 -13.47 -44.33
CA GLY A 30 -43.92 -13.67 -42.94
C GLY A 30 -42.72 -13.78 -42.00
N GLN A 31 -41.71 -14.57 -42.37
CA GLN A 31 -40.46 -14.70 -41.62
C GLN A 31 -39.69 -13.37 -41.54
N MET A 32 -39.57 -12.64 -42.65
CA MET A 32 -38.90 -11.33 -42.65
C MET A 32 -39.62 -10.32 -41.74
N ARG A 33 -40.96 -10.27 -41.76
CA ARG A 33 -41.71 -9.38 -40.85
C ARG A 33 -41.52 -9.78 -39.39
N PHE A 34 -41.52 -11.08 -39.10
CA PHE A 34 -41.27 -11.57 -37.74
C PHE A 34 -39.87 -11.22 -37.24
N ILE A 35 -38.83 -11.43 -38.07
CA ILE A 35 -37.45 -11.06 -37.74
C ILE A 35 -37.31 -9.55 -37.57
N ALA A 36 -37.93 -8.74 -38.44
CA ALA A 36 -37.90 -7.29 -38.31
C ALA A 36 -38.57 -6.80 -37.00
N GLN A 37 -39.67 -7.44 -36.60
CA GLN A 37 -40.31 -7.14 -35.31
C GLN A 37 -39.42 -7.53 -34.12
N GLN A 38 -38.78 -8.71 -34.16
CA GLN A 38 -37.86 -9.12 -33.10
C GLN A 38 -36.64 -8.18 -33.00
N ASN A 39 -36.03 -7.81 -34.12
CA ASN A 39 -34.90 -6.87 -34.14
C ASN A 39 -35.30 -5.48 -33.62
N HIS A 40 -36.51 -5.02 -33.94
CA HIS A 40 -37.02 -3.75 -33.41
C HIS A 40 -37.22 -3.80 -31.88
N GLN A 41 -37.74 -4.92 -31.35
CA GLN A 41 -37.86 -5.12 -29.90
C GLN A 41 -36.51 -5.16 -29.20
N LEU A 42 -35.54 -5.90 -29.76
CA LEU A 42 -34.17 -5.94 -29.24
C LEU A 42 -33.51 -4.56 -29.25
N MET A 43 -33.74 -3.76 -30.29
CA MET A 43 -33.21 -2.39 -30.36
C MET A 43 -33.78 -1.52 -29.23
N ILE A 44 -35.08 -1.60 -28.97
CA ILE A 44 -35.73 -0.86 -27.87
C ILE A 44 -35.20 -1.32 -26.51
N GLU A 45 -34.98 -2.62 -26.34
CA GLU A 45 -34.45 -3.18 -25.09
C GLU A 45 -33.00 -2.76 -24.85
N ASN A 46 -32.15 -2.79 -25.89
CA ASN A 46 -30.78 -2.29 -25.82
C ASN A 46 -30.73 -0.79 -25.45
N GLN A 47 -31.57 0.04 -26.09
CA GLN A 47 -31.66 1.47 -25.75
C GLN A 47 -32.09 1.68 -24.29
N ARG A 48 -33.02 0.86 -23.79
CA ARG A 48 -33.44 0.92 -22.38
C ARG A 48 -32.30 0.55 -21.44
N ILE A 49 -31.54 -0.51 -21.76
CA ILE A 49 -30.38 -0.94 -20.97
C ILE A 49 -29.32 0.17 -20.95
N GLU A 50 -29.02 0.79 -22.09
CA GLU A 50 -28.06 1.92 -22.17
C GLU A 50 -28.47 3.08 -21.28
N ILE A 51 -29.74 3.52 -21.35
CA ILE A 51 -30.26 4.59 -20.48
C ILE A 51 -30.19 4.19 -18.99
N GLN A 52 -30.52 2.95 -18.65
CA GLN A 52 -30.43 2.46 -17.28
C GLN A 52 -28.98 2.46 -16.78
N LEU A 53 -28.04 2.06 -17.63
CA LEU A 53 -26.62 2.02 -17.30
C LEU A 53 -26.05 3.43 -17.08
N ASP A 54 -26.44 4.40 -17.92
CA ASP A 54 -26.06 5.80 -17.75
C ASP A 54 -26.64 6.42 -16.48
N GLN A 55 -27.90 6.13 -16.16
CA GLN A 55 -28.53 6.56 -14.91
C GLN A 55 -27.84 5.95 -13.69
N LEU A 56 -27.48 4.67 -13.77
CA LEU A 56 -26.78 3.98 -12.69
C LEU A 56 -25.40 4.62 -12.47
N LYS A 57 -24.63 4.80 -13.55
CA LYS A 57 -23.32 5.46 -13.52
C LYS A 57 -23.39 6.86 -12.90
N THR A 58 -24.37 7.67 -13.30
CA THR A 58 -24.58 9.01 -12.73
C THR A 58 -24.86 8.96 -11.23
N ARG A 59 -25.67 7.99 -10.75
CA ARG A 59 -25.91 7.82 -9.31
C ARG A 59 -24.65 7.39 -8.57
N PHE A 60 -23.85 6.50 -9.15
CA PHE A 60 -22.56 6.09 -8.59
C PHE A 60 -21.60 7.28 -8.47
N ASP A 61 -21.47 8.09 -9.53
CA ASP A 61 -20.62 9.29 -9.53
C ASP A 61 -21.08 10.30 -8.46
N MET A 62 -22.39 10.55 -8.36
CA MET A 62 -22.94 11.42 -7.31
C MET A 62 -22.66 10.89 -5.91
N HIS A 63 -22.81 9.58 -5.68
CA HIS A 63 -22.53 8.98 -4.38
C HIS A 63 -21.04 9.08 -4.05
N GLY A 64 -20.16 8.80 -5.02
CA GLY A 64 -18.71 8.99 -4.89
C GLY A 64 -18.34 10.42 -4.52
N ALA A 65 -18.93 11.41 -5.19
CA ALA A 65 -18.73 12.82 -4.89
C ALA A 65 -19.19 13.19 -3.48
N GLN A 66 -20.32 12.63 -3.00
CA GLN A 66 -20.80 12.85 -1.63
C GLN A 66 -19.85 12.25 -0.59
N VAL A 67 -19.31 11.06 -0.83
CA VAL A 67 -18.32 10.43 0.06
C VAL A 67 -17.08 11.31 0.14
N VAL A 68 -16.55 11.74 -1.01
CA VAL A 68 -15.37 12.63 -1.07
C VAL A 68 -15.64 13.95 -0.36
N ALA A 69 -16.80 14.59 -0.56
CA ALA A 69 -17.14 15.83 0.11
C ALA A 69 -17.23 15.67 1.65
N LYS A 70 -17.78 14.55 2.13
CA LYS A 70 -17.79 14.22 3.57
C LYS A 70 -16.37 14.05 4.11
N LEU A 71 -15.50 13.35 3.38
CA LEU A 71 -14.09 13.22 3.77
C LEU A 71 -13.38 14.58 3.77
N ASP A 72 -13.59 15.41 2.75
CA ASP A 72 -12.98 16.74 2.70
C ASP A 72 -13.45 17.65 3.86
N SER A 73 -14.65 17.42 4.42
CA SER A 73 -15.10 18.10 5.64
C SER A 73 -14.40 17.64 6.94
N GLY A 74 -13.62 16.55 6.86
CA GLY A 74 -12.88 15.96 7.98
C GLY A 74 -13.59 14.78 8.66
N LEU A 75 -14.71 14.29 8.10
CA LEU A 75 -15.39 13.11 8.63
C LEU A 75 -14.54 11.84 8.41
N PRO A 76 -14.61 10.87 9.34
CA PRO A 76 -13.92 9.59 9.18
C PRO A 76 -14.52 8.78 8.03
N LEU A 77 -13.71 7.94 7.39
CA LEU A 77 -14.13 7.08 6.28
C LEU A 77 -15.36 6.23 6.61
N VAL A 78 -15.42 5.69 7.83
CA VAL A 78 -16.54 4.86 8.32
C VAL A 78 -17.86 5.63 8.42
N SER A 79 -17.81 6.97 8.56
CA SER A 79 -19.01 7.83 8.55
C SER A 79 -19.33 8.34 7.15
N ALA A 80 -18.29 8.54 6.32
CA ALA A 80 -18.45 9.01 4.95
C ALA A 80 -19.03 7.92 4.03
N ALA A 81 -18.62 6.66 4.25
CA ALA A 81 -19.02 5.49 3.48
C ALA A 81 -19.27 4.28 4.40
N ASP A 82 -20.23 3.42 4.04
CA ASP A 82 -20.51 2.19 4.78
C ASP A 82 -19.38 1.17 4.55
N TYR A 83 -18.41 1.17 5.46
CA TYR A 83 -17.15 0.45 5.30
C TYR A 83 -17.31 -1.07 5.13
N ARG A 84 -18.42 -1.64 5.61
CA ARG A 84 -18.68 -3.09 5.52
C ARG A 84 -19.23 -3.53 4.16
N THR A 85 -19.70 -2.59 3.35
CA THR A 85 -20.21 -2.83 1.99
C THR A 85 -19.29 -2.23 0.92
N LEU A 86 -18.11 -1.73 1.32
CA LEU A 86 -17.07 -1.16 0.45
C LEU A 86 -16.41 -2.22 -0.44
N ASN A 87 -17.19 -2.77 -1.36
CA ASN A 87 -16.66 -3.04 -2.69
C ASN A 87 -16.47 -1.66 -3.36
N ILE A 88 -15.50 -0.87 -2.88
CA ILE A 88 -15.15 0.41 -3.51
C ILE A 88 -14.79 0.05 -4.93
N GLN A 89 -15.67 0.40 -5.86
CA GLN A 89 -15.37 0.28 -7.28
C GLN A 89 -14.02 0.96 -7.52
N ASP A 90 -13.17 0.32 -8.32
CA ASP A 90 -11.77 0.73 -8.46
C ASP A 90 -11.65 2.22 -8.86
N GLU A 91 -12.66 2.77 -9.55
CA GLU A 91 -12.75 4.18 -9.94
C GLU A 91 -12.81 5.15 -8.74
N LEU A 92 -13.44 4.76 -7.62
CA LEU A 92 -13.61 5.63 -6.45
C LEU A 92 -12.42 5.59 -5.48
N LYS A 93 -11.55 4.58 -5.59
CA LYS A 93 -10.37 4.43 -4.70
C LYS A 93 -9.44 5.65 -4.79
N GLY A 94 -9.20 6.16 -5.99
CA GLY A 94 -8.33 7.33 -6.22
C GLY A 94 -8.84 8.62 -5.56
N PRO A 95 -10.09 9.05 -5.85
CA PRO A 95 -10.69 10.22 -5.22
C PRO A 95 -10.76 10.14 -3.69
N ILE A 96 -11.14 8.99 -3.14
CA ILE A 96 -11.18 8.77 -1.68
C ILE A 96 -9.77 8.89 -1.08
N MET A 97 -8.77 8.25 -1.69
CA MET A 97 -7.37 8.36 -1.29
C MET A 97 -6.90 9.83 -1.27
N GLY A 98 -7.24 10.58 -2.32
CA GLY A 98 -6.94 12.01 -2.41
C GLY A 98 -7.56 12.83 -1.27
N ALA A 99 -8.81 12.55 -0.90
CA ALA A 99 -9.48 13.22 0.21
C ALA A 99 -8.84 12.88 1.56
N LEU A 100 -8.51 11.61 1.80
CA LEU A 100 -7.82 11.18 3.03
C LEU A 100 -6.41 11.78 3.15
N ILE A 101 -5.68 11.90 2.04
CA ILE A 101 -4.39 12.61 2.01
C ILE A 101 -4.58 14.10 2.34
N ARG A 102 -5.65 14.74 1.85
CA ARG A 102 -5.95 16.14 2.21
C ARG A 102 -6.24 16.30 3.71
N GLN A 103 -6.91 15.33 4.35
CA GLN A 103 -7.12 15.35 5.80
C GLN A 103 -5.81 15.40 6.60
N LEU A 104 -4.70 14.83 6.10
CA LEU A 104 -3.40 14.90 6.78
C LEU A 104 -2.80 16.32 6.83
N LYS A 105 -3.28 17.21 5.95
CA LYS A 105 -2.87 18.62 5.89
C LYS A 105 -3.74 19.54 6.75
N ASP A 106 -4.84 19.05 7.33
CA ASP A 106 -5.72 19.81 8.20
C ASP A 106 -5.06 20.07 9.56
N ASP A 107 -5.21 21.24 10.16
CA ASP A 107 -4.57 21.56 11.46
C ASP A 107 -5.14 20.75 12.64
N ARG A 108 -6.37 20.24 12.52
CA ARG A 108 -7.06 19.54 13.60
C ARG A 108 -6.54 18.11 13.73
N PHE A 109 -6.07 17.77 14.94
CA PHE A 109 -5.56 16.44 15.28
C PHE A 109 -6.51 15.30 14.85
N PHE A 110 -7.80 15.40 15.18
CA PHE A 110 -8.77 14.36 14.87
C PHE A 110 -9.00 14.16 13.37
N VAL A 111 -8.85 15.21 12.56
CA VAL A 111 -8.99 15.11 11.10
C VAL A 111 -7.77 14.38 10.53
N LYS A 112 -6.55 14.71 10.96
CA LYS A 112 -5.35 13.95 10.58
C LYS A 112 -5.46 12.48 10.99
N LEU A 113 -5.94 12.22 12.20
CA LEU A 113 -6.15 10.86 12.72
C LEU A 113 -7.16 10.07 11.88
N ASN A 114 -8.27 10.70 11.49
CA ASN A 114 -9.26 10.12 10.58
C ASN A 114 -8.64 9.77 9.23
N GLY A 115 -7.80 10.68 8.70
CA GLY A 115 -7.07 10.48 7.46
C GLY A 115 -6.16 9.26 7.55
N LEU A 116 -5.30 9.18 8.56
CA LEU A 116 -4.40 8.04 8.77
C LEU A 116 -5.16 6.73 8.95
N THR A 117 -6.25 6.74 9.72
CA THR A 117 -7.07 5.55 9.95
C THR A 117 -7.74 5.09 8.65
N GLY A 118 -8.25 6.02 7.84
CA GLY A 118 -8.83 5.71 6.53
C GLY A 118 -7.79 5.17 5.55
N LEU A 119 -6.59 5.76 5.51
CA LEU A 119 -5.49 5.29 4.66
C LEU A 119 -5.05 3.88 5.04
N ALA A 120 -4.94 3.60 6.34
CA ALA A 120 -4.61 2.27 6.85
C ALA A 120 -5.72 1.25 6.55
N ALA A 121 -6.99 1.68 6.55
CA ALA A 121 -8.10 0.82 6.22
C ALA A 121 -8.11 0.45 4.72
N MET A 122 -7.74 1.39 3.85
CA MET A 122 -7.74 1.16 2.40
C MET A 122 -6.54 0.37 1.89
N ALA A 123 -5.36 0.47 2.51
CA ALA A 123 -4.12 -0.10 1.99
C ALA A 123 -4.08 -1.64 1.77
N PRO A 124 -4.86 -2.49 2.46
CA PRO A 124 -4.97 -3.91 2.14
C PRO A 124 -5.74 -4.18 0.83
N ASP A 125 -6.78 -3.39 0.53
CA ASP A 125 -7.73 -3.62 -0.57
C ASP A 125 -7.29 -3.04 -1.92
N LEU A 126 -6.14 -2.35 -1.95
CA LEU A 126 -5.74 -1.63 -3.16
C LEU A 126 -5.20 -2.54 -4.26
N GLY A 127 -4.64 -3.73 -3.95
CA GLY A 127 -3.95 -4.60 -4.95
C GLY A 127 -2.83 -3.91 -5.77
N ARG A 128 -2.60 -2.61 -5.52
CA ARG A 128 -1.89 -1.61 -6.31
C ARG A 128 -1.16 -0.66 -5.36
N ARG A 129 -0.53 -1.22 -4.31
CA ARG A 129 0.25 -0.44 -3.34
C ARG A 129 1.31 0.41 -4.04
N GLU A 130 1.90 -0.14 -5.10
CA GLU A 130 2.83 0.55 -6.01
C GLU A 130 2.27 1.84 -6.61
N ILE A 131 0.98 1.86 -6.97
CA ILE A 131 0.36 3.00 -7.67
C ILE A 131 0.13 4.16 -6.69
N PHE A 132 -0.28 3.85 -5.45
CA PHE A 132 -0.65 4.86 -4.47
C PHE A 132 0.51 5.25 -3.54
N ALA A 133 1.54 4.42 -3.40
CA ALA A 133 2.70 4.71 -2.56
C ALA A 133 3.35 6.08 -2.85
N PRO A 134 3.56 6.50 -4.12
CA PRO A 134 4.16 7.80 -4.42
C PRO A 134 3.36 9.00 -3.90
N MET A 135 2.06 8.84 -3.66
CA MET A 135 1.21 9.89 -3.10
C MET A 135 1.05 9.76 -1.58
N VAL A 136 0.87 8.54 -1.08
CA VAL A 136 0.58 8.28 0.33
C VAL A 136 1.83 8.41 1.20
N VAL A 137 2.95 7.80 0.79
CA VAL A 137 4.16 7.76 1.61
C VAL A 137 4.68 9.18 1.92
N PRO A 138 4.85 10.09 0.94
CA PRO A 138 5.28 11.46 1.23
C PRO A 138 4.30 12.24 2.10
N ALA A 139 3.00 11.96 2.00
CA ALA A 139 1.98 12.63 2.81
C ALA A 139 1.97 12.17 4.27
N VAL A 140 2.36 10.91 4.54
CA VAL A 140 2.39 10.32 5.89
C VAL A 140 3.70 10.60 6.62
N ILE A 141 4.84 10.69 5.92
CA ILE A 141 6.15 10.97 6.53
C ILE A 141 6.14 12.12 7.56
N PRO A 142 5.52 13.30 7.29
CA PRO A 142 5.46 14.39 8.26
C PRO A 142 4.76 14.03 9.58
N THR A 143 3.82 13.08 9.57
CA THR A 143 3.08 12.70 10.78
C THR A 143 3.93 11.89 11.76
N LEU A 144 5.10 11.39 11.35
CA LEU A 144 6.04 10.69 12.24
C LEU A 144 6.70 11.62 13.26
N LYS A 145 6.80 12.91 12.92
CA LYS A 145 7.36 13.94 13.81
C LYS A 145 6.42 14.28 14.98
N ASP A 146 5.12 14.08 14.81
CA ASP A 146 4.13 14.22 15.87
C ASP A 146 4.01 12.91 16.65
N GLU A 147 4.46 12.92 17.91
CA GLU A 147 4.42 11.73 18.78
C GLU A 147 3.02 11.15 18.92
N ARG A 148 1.98 12.00 18.89
CA ARG A 148 0.58 11.57 19.01
C ARG A 148 0.02 10.98 17.71
N LEU A 149 0.66 11.19 16.56
CA LEU A 149 0.22 10.62 15.28
C LEU A 149 1.14 9.51 14.79
N ARG A 150 2.36 9.43 15.33
CA ARG A 150 3.41 8.50 14.89
C ARG A 150 2.94 7.06 14.78
N VAL A 151 2.22 6.54 15.77
CA VAL A 151 1.72 5.15 15.77
C VAL A 151 0.83 4.86 14.56
N TRP A 152 -0.05 5.80 14.22
CA TRP A 152 -0.94 5.68 13.06
C TRP A 152 -0.20 5.89 11.74
N GLY A 153 0.75 6.83 11.70
CA GLY A 153 1.63 7.02 10.54
C GLY A 153 2.43 5.76 10.22
N MET A 154 3.05 5.16 11.25
CA MET A 154 3.75 3.88 11.13
C MET A 154 2.84 2.75 10.67
N SER A 155 1.60 2.68 11.20
CA SER A 155 0.63 1.68 10.77
C SER A 155 0.34 1.77 9.28
N VAL A 156 0.19 2.98 8.72
CA VAL A 156 0.01 3.16 7.27
C VAL A 156 1.27 2.73 6.52
N LEU A 157 2.44 3.23 6.88
CA LEU A 157 3.70 2.95 6.17
C LEU A 157 4.06 1.46 6.16
N ASN A 158 3.84 0.76 7.28
CA ASN A 158 4.09 -0.68 7.39
C ASN A 158 3.23 -1.51 6.42
N GLN A 159 2.05 -1.01 6.01
CA GLN A 159 1.26 -1.67 4.98
C GLN A 159 1.84 -1.51 3.58
N TYR A 160 2.58 -0.44 3.33
CA TYR A 160 3.26 -0.20 2.05
C TYR A 160 4.62 -0.91 1.97
N GLN A 161 5.19 -1.36 3.08
CA GLN A 161 6.43 -2.16 3.14
C GLN A 161 7.53 -1.53 2.28
N ARG A 162 8.11 -2.28 1.33
CA ARG A 162 9.19 -1.82 0.45
C ARG A 162 8.83 -0.59 -0.40
N HIS A 163 7.55 -0.32 -0.64
CA HIS A 163 7.12 0.88 -1.34
C HIS A 163 7.19 2.14 -0.45
N ALA A 164 7.43 1.97 0.85
CA ALA A 164 7.66 3.05 1.81
C ALA A 164 9.14 3.27 2.14
N ALA A 165 10.07 2.80 1.31
CA ALA A 165 11.52 2.96 1.54
C ALA A 165 11.93 4.41 1.88
N ALA A 166 11.33 5.40 1.22
CA ALA A 166 11.59 6.82 1.47
C ALA A 166 11.24 7.29 2.90
N ALA A 167 10.44 6.54 3.65
CA ALA A 167 10.10 6.85 5.03
C ALA A 167 11.12 6.30 6.04
N ALA A 168 11.92 5.29 5.68
CA ALA A 168 12.85 4.63 6.60
C ALA A 168 13.79 5.60 7.34
N PRO A 169 14.40 6.62 6.69
CA PRO A 169 15.22 7.60 7.40
C PRO A 169 14.44 8.37 8.47
N MET A 170 13.20 8.77 8.19
CA MET A 170 12.36 9.50 9.14
C MET A 170 11.92 8.63 10.32
N VAL A 171 11.66 7.33 10.08
CA VAL A 171 11.35 6.36 11.15
C VAL A 171 12.52 6.26 12.13
N LEU A 172 13.74 6.15 11.61
CA LEU A 172 14.96 6.08 12.41
C LEU A 172 15.25 7.41 13.12
N GLU A 173 15.10 8.54 12.42
CA GLU A 173 15.35 9.88 12.97
C GLU A 173 14.42 10.18 14.16
N THR A 174 13.12 9.91 14.01
CA THR A 174 12.09 10.20 15.02
C THR A 174 11.98 9.14 16.13
N CYS A 175 12.79 8.08 16.07
CA CYS A 175 12.89 7.08 17.11
C CYS A 175 13.46 7.69 18.41
N ASP A 176 12.80 7.41 19.53
CA ASP A 176 13.34 7.66 20.86
C ASP A 176 14.47 6.65 21.12
N ALA A 177 15.71 7.16 21.11
CA ALA A 177 16.92 6.37 21.24
C ALA A 177 17.26 6.01 22.70
N THR A 178 16.48 6.44 23.70
CA THR A 178 16.78 6.11 25.11
C THR A 178 16.43 4.66 25.46
N ARG A 179 15.44 4.08 24.78
CA ARG A 179 14.89 2.75 25.09
C ARG A 179 15.20 1.72 24.02
N TRP A 180 15.91 0.67 24.41
CA TRP A 180 16.29 -0.45 23.52
C TRP A 180 15.13 -1.06 22.73
N ILE A 181 13.96 -1.24 23.36
CA ILE A 181 12.79 -1.82 22.69
C ILE A 181 12.29 -0.94 21.53
N ARG A 182 12.40 0.39 21.66
CA ARG A 182 12.00 1.34 20.61
C ARG A 182 13.03 1.35 19.49
N VAL A 183 14.32 1.32 19.82
CA VAL A 183 15.42 1.26 18.86
C VAL A 183 15.30 0.02 17.97
N THR A 184 15.23 -1.17 18.59
CA THR A 184 15.11 -2.44 17.85
C THR A 184 13.85 -2.51 17.00
N SER A 185 12.70 -2.07 17.53
CA SER A 185 11.45 -2.03 16.76
C SER A 185 11.56 -1.08 15.56
N SER A 186 12.15 0.10 15.74
CA SER A 186 12.27 1.10 14.67
C SER A 186 13.26 0.66 13.59
N ILE A 187 14.37 0.00 13.96
CA ILE A 187 15.32 -0.58 13.01
C ILE A 187 14.65 -1.71 12.21
N LYS A 188 13.87 -2.56 12.88
CA LYS A 188 13.11 -3.61 12.21
C LYS A 188 12.11 -3.04 11.20
N ASP A 189 11.31 -2.05 11.62
CA ASP A 189 10.32 -1.42 10.75
C ASP A 189 11.01 -0.71 9.57
N ALA A 190 12.09 0.02 9.81
CA ALA A 190 12.89 0.65 8.77
C ALA A 190 13.45 -0.37 7.77
N ARG A 191 13.99 -1.51 8.23
CA ARG A 191 14.50 -2.59 7.37
C ARG A 191 13.40 -3.30 6.56
N ILE A 192 12.17 -3.34 7.06
CA ILE A 192 11.02 -3.84 6.28
C ILE A 192 10.73 -2.90 5.10
N MET A 193 10.85 -1.59 5.32
CA MET A 193 10.62 -0.57 4.31
C MET A 193 11.79 -0.43 3.33
N ASP A 194 13.02 -0.44 3.84
CA ASP A 194 14.25 -0.34 3.08
C ASP A 194 15.31 -1.26 3.70
N PRO A 195 15.58 -2.43 3.10
CA PRO A 195 16.60 -3.35 3.58
C PRO A 195 18.02 -2.76 3.62
N GLN A 196 18.27 -1.67 2.89
CA GLN A 196 19.57 -0.99 2.82
C GLN A 196 19.60 0.28 3.68
N CYS A 197 18.59 0.52 4.53
CA CYS A 197 18.55 1.72 5.36
C CYS A 197 19.77 1.78 6.29
N ASP A 198 20.36 2.97 6.42
CA ASP A 198 21.41 3.22 7.40
C ASP A 198 20.81 3.51 8.79
N TYR A 199 20.93 2.54 9.70
CA TYR A 199 20.53 2.67 11.10
C TYR A 199 21.71 2.92 12.06
N MET A 200 22.94 3.03 11.55
CA MET A 200 24.10 3.33 12.41
C MET A 200 23.92 4.64 13.19
N PRO A 201 23.39 5.74 12.61
CA PRO A 201 23.13 6.95 13.38
C PRO A 201 22.20 6.72 14.57
N LEU A 202 21.20 5.84 14.45
CA LEU A 202 20.29 5.52 15.55
C LEU A 202 21.00 4.71 16.65
N LEU A 203 21.85 3.74 16.29
CA LEU A 203 22.63 2.97 17.27
C LEU A 203 23.62 3.85 18.03
N ILE A 204 24.32 4.74 17.32
CA ILE A 204 25.25 5.70 17.94
C ILE A 204 24.49 6.57 18.95
N ARG A 205 23.36 7.18 18.54
CA ARG A 205 22.51 7.94 19.47
C ARG A 205 22.04 7.11 20.66
N HIS A 206 21.70 5.84 20.47
CA HIS A 206 21.31 4.95 21.56
C HIS A 206 22.45 4.75 22.56
N ILE A 207 23.67 4.50 22.09
CA ILE A 207 24.85 4.32 22.96
C ILE A 207 25.13 5.56 23.81
N GLU A 208 24.91 6.75 23.26
CA GLU A 208 25.11 8.02 23.96
C GLU A 208 23.99 8.38 24.94
N GLN A 209 22.75 8.06 24.57
CA GLN A 209 21.54 8.50 25.29
C GLN A 209 20.92 7.39 26.15
N SER A 210 21.46 6.17 26.12
CA SER A 210 20.96 5.04 26.88
C SER A 210 20.88 5.38 28.37
N GLU A 211 19.71 5.18 28.95
CA GLU A 211 19.51 5.27 30.41
C GLU A 211 20.04 4.02 31.13
N ASP A 212 20.29 2.94 30.38
CA ASP A 212 20.79 1.69 30.93
C ASP A 212 22.28 1.79 31.26
N ASP A 213 22.74 0.91 32.16
CA ASP A 213 24.16 0.70 32.36
C ASP A 213 24.84 0.32 31.02
N TRP A 214 26.03 0.85 30.79
CA TRP A 214 26.74 0.65 29.52
C TRP A 214 27.05 -0.83 29.24
N LYS A 215 27.18 -1.68 30.28
CA LYS A 215 27.35 -3.13 30.14
C LYS A 215 26.08 -3.77 29.58
N ILE A 216 24.92 -3.35 30.07
CA ILE A 216 23.62 -3.81 29.57
C ILE A 216 23.45 -3.41 28.09
N THR A 217 23.82 -2.16 27.77
CA THR A 217 23.78 -1.65 26.40
C THR A 217 24.68 -2.47 25.47
N LEU A 218 25.92 -2.74 25.87
CA LEU A 218 26.87 -3.56 25.10
C LEU A 218 26.34 -4.98 24.85
N VAL A 219 25.86 -5.66 25.90
CA VAL A 219 25.32 -7.03 25.80
C VAL A 219 24.12 -7.08 24.86
N ARG A 220 23.21 -6.09 24.94
CA ARG A 220 22.04 -6.01 24.05
C ARG A 220 22.45 -5.82 22.59
N LEU A 221 23.43 -4.95 22.34
CA LEU A 221 23.97 -4.73 21.00
C LEU A 221 24.61 -6.00 20.44
N GLN A 222 25.46 -6.69 21.20
CA GLN A 222 26.09 -7.96 20.80
C GLN A 222 25.08 -9.10 20.57
N HIS A 223 23.91 -9.05 21.20
CA HIS A 223 22.85 -10.04 20.96
C HIS A 223 22.00 -9.72 19.72
N GLY A 224 21.88 -8.44 19.36
CA GLY A 224 20.98 -7.96 18.30
C GLY A 224 21.64 -7.70 16.95
N PHE A 225 22.97 -7.55 16.91
CA PHE A 225 23.75 -7.08 15.76
C PHE A 225 25.04 -7.88 15.62
N THR A 226 25.67 -7.82 14.44
CA THR A 226 26.96 -8.48 14.19
C THR A 226 28.10 -7.76 14.91
N ASP A 227 29.19 -8.47 15.15
CA ASP A 227 30.36 -7.90 15.83
C ASP A 227 30.89 -6.65 15.10
N GLU A 228 30.87 -6.64 13.76
CA GLU A 228 31.26 -5.47 12.98
C GLU A 228 30.30 -4.27 13.16
N GLU A 229 28.98 -4.52 13.16
CA GLU A 229 27.98 -3.46 13.37
C GLU A 229 28.13 -2.84 14.76
N VAL A 230 28.35 -3.67 15.78
CA VAL A 230 28.56 -3.23 17.17
C VAL A 230 29.86 -2.42 17.27
N LEU A 231 30.94 -2.91 16.66
CA LEU A 231 32.21 -2.20 16.61
C LEU A 231 32.04 -0.82 15.95
N GLN A 232 31.41 -0.76 14.78
CA GLN A 232 31.18 0.49 14.04
C GLN A 232 30.33 1.48 14.84
N ALA A 233 29.28 1.00 15.54
CA ALA A 233 28.44 1.85 16.38
C ALA A 233 29.24 2.45 17.56
N TYR A 234 30.12 1.67 18.19
CA TYR A 234 30.96 2.18 19.28
C TYR A 234 32.09 3.09 18.80
N GLU A 235 32.65 2.86 17.60
CA GLU A 235 33.60 3.79 16.98
C GLU A 235 32.92 5.14 16.68
N GLY A 236 31.71 5.12 16.11
CA GLY A 236 30.93 6.34 15.89
C GLY A 236 30.56 7.06 17.18
N ALA A 237 30.20 6.34 18.24
CA ALA A 237 29.93 6.93 19.55
C ALA A 237 31.20 7.50 20.21
N LEU A 238 32.37 6.88 19.97
CA LEU A 238 33.65 7.42 20.44
C LEU A 238 33.98 8.76 19.76
N GLU A 239 33.73 8.88 18.46
CA GLU A 239 33.93 10.13 17.71
C GLU A 239 33.01 11.27 18.20
N GLN A 240 31.79 10.94 18.63
CA GLN A 240 30.78 11.91 19.08
C GLN A 240 30.82 12.19 20.59
N ALA A 241 31.58 11.40 21.36
CA ALA A 241 31.65 11.49 22.81
C ALA A 241 32.02 12.90 23.31
N SER A 242 31.09 13.50 24.05
CA SER A 242 31.20 14.89 24.54
C SER A 242 32.14 15.09 25.74
N ASN A 243 32.50 14.03 26.47
CA ASN A 243 33.35 14.11 27.65
C ASN A 243 34.41 13.00 27.70
N GLU A 244 35.49 13.27 28.44
CA GLU A 244 36.65 12.36 28.55
C GLU A 244 36.31 11.02 29.21
N LYS A 245 35.35 10.99 30.14
CA LYS A 245 34.90 9.74 30.77
C LYS A 245 34.26 8.78 29.75
N LEU A 246 33.39 9.31 28.88
CA LEU A 246 32.76 8.56 27.80
C LEU A 246 33.79 8.15 26.74
N LYS A 247 34.71 9.04 26.36
CA LYS A 247 35.80 8.70 25.44
C LYS A 247 36.66 7.54 25.95
N ARG A 248 37.11 7.59 27.21
CA ARG A 248 37.87 6.48 27.82
C ARG A 248 37.07 5.17 27.81
N ARG A 249 35.81 5.22 28.21
CA ARG A 249 34.91 4.06 28.21
C ARG A 249 34.74 3.47 26.82
N TYR A 250 34.30 4.27 25.85
CA TYR A 250 34.06 3.81 24.48
C TYR A 250 35.36 3.33 23.82
N SER A 251 36.49 4.02 24.06
CA SER A 251 37.80 3.55 23.60
C SER A 251 38.19 2.18 24.19
N GLY A 252 37.89 1.94 25.46
CA GLY A 252 38.11 0.64 26.10
C GLY A 252 37.24 -0.45 25.48
N ILE A 253 35.97 -0.16 25.23
CA ILE A 253 35.03 -1.08 24.57
C ILE A 253 35.46 -1.37 23.13
N VAL A 254 35.83 -0.37 22.34
CA VAL A 254 36.35 -0.55 20.96
C VAL A 254 37.60 -1.43 20.98
N ARG A 255 38.52 -1.20 21.92
CA ARG A 255 39.71 -2.05 22.07
C ARG A 255 39.35 -3.49 22.45
N TYR A 256 38.36 -3.67 23.32
CA TYR A 256 37.85 -4.98 23.67
C TYR A 256 37.27 -5.71 22.45
N LEU A 257 36.37 -5.07 21.70
CA LEU A 257 35.73 -5.63 20.51
C LEU A 257 36.74 -6.00 19.42
N LYS A 258 37.74 -5.15 19.15
CA LYS A 258 38.83 -5.45 18.20
C LYS A 258 39.70 -6.64 18.59
N ASN A 259 39.78 -6.94 19.90
CA ASN A 259 40.58 -8.03 20.43
C ASN A 259 39.75 -9.29 20.71
N GLN A 260 38.46 -9.30 20.38
CA GLN A 260 37.66 -10.51 20.50
C GLN A 260 38.07 -11.52 19.42
N PRO A 261 38.18 -12.81 19.77
CA PRO A 261 38.38 -13.86 18.78
C PRO A 261 37.17 -13.91 17.82
N PRO A 262 37.37 -14.15 16.52
CA PRO A 262 36.26 -14.34 15.60
C PRO A 262 35.39 -15.51 16.07
N THR A 263 34.07 -15.34 15.91
CA THR A 263 33.05 -16.31 16.32
C THR A 263 33.38 -17.70 15.73
N GLY A 264 33.73 -18.67 16.59
CA GLY A 264 34.10 -20.04 16.19
C GLY A 264 35.58 -20.43 16.34
N SER A 265 36.45 -19.53 16.81
CA SER A 265 37.85 -19.83 17.16
C SER A 265 38.02 -20.16 18.66
N ALA A 266 39.08 -20.90 19.01
CA ALA A 266 39.37 -21.27 20.40
C ALA A 266 39.55 -19.99 21.26
N PRO A 267 38.84 -19.85 22.39
CA PRO A 267 38.83 -18.60 23.12
C PRO A 267 40.19 -18.37 23.80
N PRO A 268 40.83 -17.19 23.63
CA PRO A 268 41.83 -16.73 24.57
C PRO A 268 41.15 -16.52 25.95
N PRO A 269 41.91 -16.54 27.06
CA PRO A 269 41.35 -16.35 28.39
C PRO A 269 40.51 -15.07 28.43
N PRO A 270 39.29 -15.11 29.00
CA PRO A 270 38.36 -13.98 28.94
C PRO A 270 38.95 -12.83 29.73
N ARG A 271 39.55 -11.86 29.02
CA ARG A 271 39.74 -10.53 29.57
C ARG A 271 38.38 -9.87 29.57
N SER A 272 37.86 -9.58 30.75
CA SER A 272 36.58 -8.89 30.89
C SER A 272 36.69 -7.48 30.29
N VAL A 273 35.59 -6.91 29.82
CA VAL A 273 35.59 -5.58 29.19
C VAL A 273 36.18 -4.52 30.13
N GLU A 274 35.99 -4.71 31.43
CA GLU A 274 36.53 -3.88 32.50
C GLU A 274 38.06 -3.83 32.48
N SER A 275 38.74 -4.91 32.09
CA SER A 275 40.21 -4.89 31.97
C SER A 275 40.74 -4.01 30.83
N TYR A 276 39.85 -3.57 29.93
CA TYR A 276 40.16 -2.66 28.84
C TYR A 276 39.69 -1.23 29.10
N ILE A 277 38.89 -1.01 30.15
CA ILE A 277 38.42 0.30 30.59
C ILE A 277 39.25 0.66 31.82
N GLU A 278 40.13 1.65 31.70
CA GLU A 278 40.83 2.20 32.87
C GLU A 278 39.79 2.85 33.79
N GLU A 279 39.42 2.16 34.87
CA GLU A 279 38.57 2.70 35.94
C GLU A 279 39.37 3.71 36.76
N ASP A 280 38.76 4.89 37.01
CA ASP A 280 39.11 5.78 38.13
C ASP A 280 38.23 5.40 39.34
#